data_AF-A0A847KNW6-F1
#
_entry.id   AF-A0A847KNW6-F1
#
_cell.length_a   1.000
_cell.length_b   1.000
_cell.length_c   1.000
_cell.angle_alpha   90.00
_cell.angle_beta   90.00
_cell.angle_gamma   90.00
#
_symmetry.space_group_name_H-M   'P 1'
#
loop_
_entity.id
_entity.type
_entity.pdbx_description
1 polymer ?
#
loop_
_entity_poly.entity_id
_entity_poly.type
_entity_poly.pdbx_seq_one_letter_code
_entity_poly.pdbx_strand_id
1 'polypeptide(L)' 'VGLYSTSYQWDIIVGGNVGITGALAGLDSWLAGAVNLESAISFCERPPLTGGEVTLTQYVARRLDYDFSCADQL' A
#
# COMPACT_ATOMS: atom_id res chain seq x y z
N VAL A 1 12.58 3.55 -0.22
CA VAL A 1 12.28 2.23 0.37
C VAL A 1 10.85 2.30 0.88
N GLY A 2 10.01 1.31 0.60
CA GLY A 2 8.60 1.28 1.02
C GLY A 2 8.19 -0.09 1.61
N LEU A 3 7.05 -0.11 2.30
CA LEU A 3 6.47 -1.27 2.97
C LEU A 3 5.41 -1.92 2.09
N TYR A 4 5.61 -3.18 1.71
CA TYR A 4 4.67 -3.93 0.88
C TYR A 4 3.80 -4.86 1.73
N SER A 5 2.49 -4.71 1.66
CA SER A 5 1.50 -5.62 2.26
C SER A 5 0.09 -5.32 1.74
N THR A 6 -0.86 -6.20 2.05
CA THR A 6 -2.28 -5.80 2.15
C THR A 6 -2.54 -5.21 3.54
N SER A 7 -3.54 -4.32 3.67
CA SER A 7 -3.98 -3.83 4.99
C SER A 7 -4.43 -4.97 5.91
N TYR A 8 -5.11 -5.98 5.34
CA TYR A 8 -5.57 -7.16 6.08
C TYR A 8 -4.42 -7.95 6.71
N GLN A 9 -3.38 -8.28 5.94
CA GLN A 9 -2.22 -9.01 6.46
C GLN A 9 -1.44 -8.16 7.46
N TRP A 10 -1.35 -6.86 7.22
CA TRP A 10 -0.69 -5.93 8.13
C TRP A 10 -1.39 -5.91 9.50
N ASP A 11 -2.72 -5.79 9.51
CA ASP A 11 -3.52 -5.79 10.72
C ASP A 11 -3.36 -7.08 11.53
N ILE A 12 -3.29 -8.24 10.86
CA ILE A 12 -3.19 -9.54 11.53
C ILE A 12 -1.77 -9.85 12.00
N ILE A 13 -0.76 -9.60 11.17
CA ILE A 13 0.61 -10.07 11.40
C ILE A 13 1.40 -9.05 12.21
N VAL A 14 1.26 -7.76 11.88
CA VAL A 14 1.99 -6.67 12.54
C VAL A 14 1.19 -6.11 13.71
N GLY A 15 -0.13 -6.30 13.73
CA GLY A 15 -1.03 -5.80 14.76
C GLY A 15 -1.64 -4.44 14.44
N GLY A 16 -1.66 -4.05 13.15
CA GLY A 16 -2.30 -2.84 12.67
C GLY A 16 -1.39 -1.62 12.61
N ASN A 17 -1.95 -0.44 12.83
CA ASN A 17 -1.23 0.82 12.69
C ASN A 17 -0.09 0.89 13.71
N VAL A 18 1.11 0.56 13.24
CA VAL A 18 2.38 0.85 13.92
C VAL A 18 2.46 2.36 13.89
N GLY A 19 2.09 3.00 15.00
CA GLY A 19 1.96 4.44 15.09
C GLY A 19 3.26 5.19 14.78
N ILE A 20 3.33 6.47 15.13
CA ILE A 20 4.46 7.37 14.80
C ILE A 20 5.81 7.01 15.46
N THR A 21 5.93 5.86 16.12
CA THR A 21 7.14 5.44 16.87
C THR A 21 7.60 4.06 16.44
N GLY A 22 8.91 3.91 16.18
CA GLY A 22 9.55 2.63 15.87
C GLY A 22 10.28 2.65 14.52
N ALA A 23 10.93 1.53 14.18
CA ALA A 23 11.78 1.43 12.99
C ALA A 23 11.01 1.50 11.66
N LEU A 24 9.69 1.27 11.68
CA LEU A 24 8.84 1.27 10.49
C LEU A 24 7.97 2.53 10.36
N ALA A 25 7.96 3.39 11.39
CA ALA A 25 7.09 4.55 11.44
C ALA A 25 7.44 5.57 10.35
N GLY A 26 6.44 6.02 9.60
CA GLY A 26 6.59 7.05 8.57
C GLY A 26 7.16 6.53 7.24
N LEU A 27 7.36 5.22 7.09
CA LEU A 27 7.73 4.65 5.80
C LEU A 27 6.52 4.60 4.86
N ASP A 28 6.77 4.94 3.60
CA ASP A 28 5.76 4.86 2.55
C ASP A 28 5.24 3.44 2.37
N SER A 29 3.99 3.35 1.94
CA SER A 29 3.25 2.11 1.74
C SER A 29 3.11 1.78 0.26
N TRP A 30 3.34 0.51 -0.05
CA TRP A 30 3.08 -0.14 -1.33
C TRP A 30 1.91 -1.10 -1.13
N LEU A 31 0.70 -0.65 -1.42
CA LEU A 31 -0.52 -1.38 -1.06
C LEU A 31 -0.87 -2.44 -2.11
N ALA A 32 -0.91 -3.70 -1.69
CA ALA A 32 -1.37 -4.80 -2.52
C ALA A 32 -2.88 -5.05 -2.40
N GLY A 33 -3.39 -5.95 -3.26
CA GLY A 33 -4.76 -6.48 -3.16
C GLY A 33 -5.78 -5.80 -4.06
N ALA A 34 -5.36 -4.90 -4.95
CA ALA A 34 -6.21 -4.45 -6.04
C ALA A 34 -6.40 -5.57 -7.08
N VAL A 35 -7.56 -5.64 -7.71
CA VAL A 35 -7.93 -6.72 -8.63
C VAL A 35 -7.87 -6.29 -10.10
N ASN A 36 -7.67 -5.00 -10.34
CA ASN A 36 -7.51 -4.37 -11.66
C ASN A 36 -6.94 -2.94 -11.49
N LEU A 37 -6.59 -2.29 -12.61
CA LEU A 37 -6.02 -0.94 -12.62
C LEU A 37 -6.95 0.11 -11.97
N GLU A 38 -8.26 0.04 -12.19
CA GLU A 38 -9.22 0.99 -11.61
C GLU A 38 -9.19 0.92 -10.07
N SER A 39 -9.21 -0.30 -9.51
CA SER A 39 -9.07 -0.49 -8.07
C SER A 39 -7.68 -0.06 -7.57
N ALA A 40 -6.60 -0.28 -8.32
CA ALA A 40 -5.26 0.19 -7.96
C ALA A 40 -5.20 1.71 -7.84
N ILE A 41 -5.81 2.44 -8.79
CA ILE A 41 -5.93 3.91 -8.72
C ILE A 41 -6.67 4.32 -7.44
N SER A 42 -7.83 3.71 -7.16
CA SER A 42 -8.59 4.02 -5.94
C SER A 42 -7.83 3.69 -4.64
N PHE A 43 -6.89 2.75 -4.69
CA PHE A 43 -6.10 2.36 -3.51
C PHE A 43 -5.05 3.42 -3.15
N CYS A 44 -4.69 4.33 -4.06
CA CYS A 44 -3.77 5.44 -3.75
C CYS A 44 -4.32 6.35 -2.65
N GLU A 45 -5.65 6.45 -2.51
CA GLU A 45 -6.32 7.26 -1.49
C GLU A 45 -6.59 6.50 -0.18
N ARG A 46 -6.17 5.22 -0.09
CA ARG A 46 -6.39 4.43 1.12
C ARG A 46 -5.42 4.82 2.23
N PRO A 47 -5.78 4.52 3.49
CA PRO A 47 -4.84 4.67 4.59
C PRO A 47 -3.55 3.87 4.34
N PRO A 48 -2.37 4.49 4.53
CA PRO A 48 -1.09 3.81 4.49
C PRO A 48 -0.95 2.82 5.67
N LEU A 49 -0.03 1.86 5.53
CA LEU A 49 0.26 0.84 6.55
C LEU A 49 0.87 1.46 7.83
N THR A 50 1.56 2.59 7.69
CA THR A 50 2.12 3.41 8.78
C THR A 50 1.86 4.88 8.52
N GLY A 51 2.41 5.80 9.31
CA GLY A 51 2.25 7.25 9.10
C GLY A 51 2.90 7.87 7.85
N GLY A 52 3.39 7.08 6.88
CA GLY A 52 3.91 7.58 5.58
C GLY A 52 2.79 7.83 4.56
N GLU A 53 3.10 7.81 3.26
CA GLU A 53 2.11 7.93 2.18
C GLU A 53 1.96 6.64 1.37
N VAL A 54 0.87 6.49 0.62
CA VAL A 54 0.76 5.41 -0.38
C VAL A 54 1.42 5.88 -1.67
N THR A 55 2.58 5.33 -2.01
CA THR A 55 3.35 5.72 -3.21
C THR A 55 3.21 4.74 -4.37
N LEU A 56 2.74 3.53 -4.09
CA LEU A 56 2.53 2.47 -5.07
C LEU A 56 1.33 1.61 -4.68
N THR A 57 0.57 1.16 -5.66
CA THR A 57 -0.45 0.12 -5.46
C THR A 57 -0.24 -1.03 -6.43
N GLN A 58 -0.39 -2.26 -5.95
CA GLN A 58 -0.26 -3.46 -6.77
C GLN A 58 -1.62 -4.05 -7.09
N TYR A 59 -1.83 -4.38 -8.36
CA TYR A 59 -2.96 -5.16 -8.85
C TYR A 59 -2.53 -6.37 -9.68
N VAL A 60 -3.39 -7.37 -9.72
CA VAL A 60 -3.19 -8.54 -10.57
C VAL A 60 -4.01 -8.41 -11.84
N ALA A 61 -3.36 -8.52 -13.00
CA ALA A 61 -4.04 -8.61 -14.28
C ALA A 61 -3.36 -9.69 -15.14
N ARG A 62 -4.12 -10.43 -15.94
CA ARG A 62 -3.55 -11.43 -16.87
C ARG A 62 -2.55 -12.41 -16.22
N ARG A 63 -2.75 -12.73 -14.93
CA ARG A 63 -1.88 -13.60 -14.10
C ARG A 63 -0.46 -13.04 -13.85
N LEU A 64 -0.30 -11.72 -13.91
CA LEU A 64 0.92 -11.02 -13.57
C LEU A 64 0.59 -9.94 -12.54
N ASP A 65 1.58 -9.63 -11.72
CA ASP A 65 1.54 -8.48 -10.83
C ASP A 65 1.90 -7.24 -11.64
N TYR A 66 1.07 -6.22 -11.51
CA TYR A 66 1.28 -4.90 -12.06
C TYR A 66 1.25 -3.88 -10.94
N ASP A 67 2.07 -2.85 -11.08
CA ASP A 67 2.14 -1.76 -10.13
C ASP A 67 1.62 -0.47 -10.77
N PHE A 68 0.94 0.35 -9.98
CA PHE A 68 0.52 1.69 -10.33
C PHE A 68 1.21 2.70 -9.40
N SER A 69 1.83 3.72 -10.00
CA SER A 69 2.49 4.82 -9.29
C SER A 69 1.44 5.79 -8.78
N CYS A 70 1.40 6.03 -7.47
CA CYS A 70 0.53 7.05 -6.87
C CYS A 70 1.16 8.45 -6.91
N ALA A 71 2.45 8.56 -7.25
CA ALA A 71 3.16 9.83 -7.37
C ALA A 71 2.69 10.70 -8.55
N ASP A 72 1.98 10.09 -9.52
CA ASP A 72 1.50 10.75 -10.74
C ASP A 72 0.03 11.21 -10.65
N GLN A 73 -0.59 11.12 -9.47
CA GLN A 73 -1.94 11.63 -9.21
C GLN A 73 -1.87 13.16 -8.99
N LEU A 74 -1.75 13.94 -10.08
CA LEU A 74 -1.94 15.39 -10.13
C LEU A 74 -3.31 15.74 -10.74
#